data_AF-A0A0R2QFP6-F1
#
_entry.id   AF-A0A0R2QFP6-F1
#
_cell.length_a   1.000
_cell.length_b   1.000
_cell.length_c   1.000
_cell.angle_alpha   90.00
_cell.angle_beta   90.00
_cell.angle_gamma   90.00
#
_symmetry.space_group_name_H-M   'P 1'
#
loop_
_entity.id
_entity.type
_entity.pdbx_description
1 polymer ?
#
loop_
_entity_poly.entity_id
_entity_poly.type
_entity_poly.pdbx_seq_one_letter_code
_entity_poly.pdbx_strand_id
1 'polypeptide(L)'
;AMAAALVYENRRDDGDYEPKLPKGPFREVLERTELIQEELVELQTKYNLAPETELDLGLSWPIYRWATGARLDDVLKVSGLLAGDFIRWSKQIIDLLDQLAQGADAELAETAYNAMDLVKRGIVAYSYYI
;
A
#
# COMPACT_ATOMS: atom_id res chain seq x y z
N ALA A 1 0.73 1.59 -4.95
CA ALA A 1 0.83 2.75 -4.05
C ALA A 1 -0.42 2.83 -3.16
N MET A 2 -1.63 3.03 -3.70
CA MET A 2 -2.86 3.00 -2.89
C MET A 2 -3.05 1.67 -2.15
N ALA A 3 -2.79 0.52 -2.81
CA ALA A 3 -2.78 -0.77 -2.13
C ALA A 3 -1.78 -0.85 -0.95
N ALA A 4 -0.71 -0.03 -0.93
CA ALA A 4 0.18 0.03 0.21
C ALA A 4 -0.45 0.82 1.37
N ALA A 5 -1.14 1.93 1.09
CA ALA A 5 -1.88 2.69 2.11
C ALA A 5 -2.97 1.86 2.81
N LEU A 6 -3.56 0.90 2.10
CA LEU A 6 -4.64 0.04 2.62
C LEU A 6 -4.18 -1.10 3.52
N VAL A 7 -2.90 -1.50 3.45
CA VAL A 7 -2.39 -2.66 4.23
C VAL A 7 -1.27 -2.29 5.19
N TYR A 8 -0.58 -1.18 4.95
CA TYR A 8 0.57 -0.81 5.75
C TYR A 8 0.14 -0.36 7.13
N GLU A 9 0.81 -0.90 8.14
CA GLU A 9 0.64 -0.50 9.53
C GLU A 9 2.04 -0.23 10.10
N ASN A 10 2.40 1.04 10.28
CA ASN A 10 3.64 1.36 10.97
C ASN A 10 3.54 0.96 12.45
N ARG A 11 4.61 0.34 12.95
CA ARG A 11 4.74 -0.01 14.38
C ARG A 11 5.29 1.12 15.23
N ARG A 12 5.69 2.23 14.60
CA ARG A 12 6.31 3.38 15.26
C ARG A 12 5.32 4.52 15.35
N ASP A 13 5.22 5.06 16.55
CA ASP A 13 4.56 6.33 16.86
C ASP A 13 5.51 7.47 16.45
N ASP A 14 5.75 7.61 15.14
CA ASP A 14 6.70 8.57 14.57
C ASP A 14 6.04 9.96 14.38
N GLY A 15 5.30 10.48 15.37
CA GLY A 15 4.83 11.88 15.46
C GLY A 15 4.30 12.53 14.16
N ASP A 16 4.52 13.85 14.01
CA ASP A 16 4.16 14.72 12.86
C ASP A 16 4.91 14.37 11.53
N TYR A 17 5.19 13.09 11.26
CA TYR A 17 5.81 12.68 10.00
C TYR A 17 4.79 12.72 8.85
N GLU A 18 4.88 13.75 8.01
CA GLU A 18 4.15 13.78 6.73
C GLU A 18 4.95 13.02 5.64
N PRO A 19 4.47 11.85 5.17
CA PRO A 19 5.15 11.12 4.12
C PRO A 19 5.06 11.85 2.79
N LYS A 20 6.11 11.70 1.97
CA LYS A 20 6.01 12.09 0.55
C LYS A 20 4.94 11.24 -0.12
N LEU A 21 4.13 11.84 -0.98
CA LEU A 21 3.11 11.14 -1.75
C LEU A 21 3.46 11.08 -3.24
N PRO A 22 3.05 10.02 -3.96
CA PRO A 22 3.08 10.01 -5.42
C PRO A 22 2.35 11.22 -6.02
N LYS A 23 2.85 11.69 -7.17
CA LYS A 23 2.20 12.75 -7.95
C LYS A 23 1.05 12.17 -8.80
N GLY A 24 0.32 13.05 -9.47
CA GLY A 24 -0.75 12.66 -10.39
C GLY A 24 -2.03 12.31 -9.63
N PRO A 25 -2.80 11.30 -10.06
CA PRO A 25 -4.13 11.02 -9.54
C PRO A 25 -4.13 10.49 -8.09
N PHE A 26 -2.97 10.18 -7.52
CA PHE A 26 -2.87 9.57 -6.19
C PHE A 26 -3.58 10.37 -5.11
N ARG A 27 -3.44 11.71 -5.10
CA ARG A 27 -4.08 12.56 -4.07
C ARG A 27 -5.61 12.55 -4.17
N GLU A 28 -6.14 12.62 -5.38
CA GLU A 28 -7.58 12.58 -5.62
C GLU A 28 -8.17 11.22 -5.22
N VAL A 29 -7.47 10.14 -5.53
CA VAL A 29 -7.89 8.78 -5.14
C VAL A 29 -7.78 8.57 -3.63
N LEU A 30 -6.73 9.10 -2.99
CA LEU A 30 -6.58 9.07 -1.55
C LEU A 30 -7.75 9.79 -0.86
N GLU A 31 -8.05 11.02 -1.25
CA GLU A 31 -9.16 11.81 -0.68
C GLU A 31 -10.49 11.05 -0.80
N ARG A 32 -10.77 10.44 -1.95
CA ARG A 32 -11.97 9.59 -2.11
C ARG A 32 -11.98 8.35 -1.22
N THR A 33 -10.80 7.79 -0.94
CA THR A 33 -10.68 6.60 -0.07
C THR A 33 -10.88 7.01 1.40
N GLU A 34 -10.32 8.14 1.81
CA GLU A 34 -10.51 8.71 3.15
C GLU A 34 -11.98 9.07 3.41
N LEU A 35 -12.69 9.64 2.44
CA LEU A 35 -14.13 9.89 2.55
C LEU A 35 -14.95 8.60 2.80
N ILE A 36 -14.59 7.49 2.13
CA ILE A 36 -15.24 6.19 2.41
C ILE A 36 -14.90 5.72 3.83
N GLN A 37 -13.67 5.93 4.30
CA GLN A 37 -13.27 5.58 5.66
C GLN A 37 -14.04 6.41 6.70
N GLU A 38 -14.24 7.70 6.46
CA GLU A 38 -15.05 8.57 7.32
C GLU A 38 -16.49 8.05 7.43
N GLU A 39 -17.13 7.72 6.30
CA GLU A 39 -18.47 7.12 6.29
C GLU A 39 -18.53 5.79 7.07
N LEU A 40 -17.49 4.95 6.97
CA LEU A 40 -17.39 3.71 7.73
C LEU A 40 -17.26 3.97 9.23
N VAL A 41 -16.44 4.95 9.64
CA VAL A 41 -16.25 5.33 11.05
C VAL A 41 -17.55 5.88 11.66
N GLU A 42 -18.31 6.67 10.90
CA GLU A 42 -19.64 7.14 11.32
C GLU A 42 -20.61 5.97 11.58
N LEU A 43 -20.63 5.00 10.67
CA LEU A 43 -21.45 3.78 10.83
C LEU A 43 -20.99 2.94 12.02
N GLN A 44 -19.67 2.72 12.18
CA GLN A 44 -19.10 1.98 13.29
C GLN A 44 -19.48 2.63 14.63
N THR A 45 -19.36 3.95 14.72
CA THR A 45 -19.78 4.73 15.90
C THR A 45 -21.27 4.54 16.19
N LYS A 46 -22.11 4.69 15.16
CA LYS A 46 -23.58 4.53 15.28
C LYS A 46 -23.99 3.15 15.80
N TYR A 47 -23.28 2.10 15.39
CA TYR A 47 -23.56 0.72 15.80
C TYR A 47 -22.68 0.21 16.94
N ASN A 48 -21.88 1.08 17.57
CA ASN A 48 -20.98 0.76 18.67
C ASN A 48 -20.00 -0.39 18.35
N LEU A 49 -19.46 -0.38 17.14
CA LEU A 49 -18.39 -1.26 16.67
C LEU A 49 -17.02 -0.61 16.91
N ALA A 50 -15.96 -1.42 16.92
CA ALA A 50 -14.60 -0.89 16.97
C ALA A 50 -14.31 -0.07 15.69
N PRO A 51 -13.70 1.13 15.81
CA PRO A 51 -13.31 1.90 14.64
C PRO A 51 -12.14 1.23 13.91
N GLU A 52 -12.09 1.39 12.59
CA GLU A 52 -10.88 1.06 11.82
C GLU A 52 -9.72 2.00 12.17
N THR A 53 -8.49 1.53 11.95
CA THR A 53 -7.30 2.36 11.98
C THR A 53 -7.27 3.29 10.76
N GLU A 54 -6.81 4.53 10.94
CA GLU A 54 -6.56 5.47 9.84
C GLU A 54 -5.54 4.91 8.83
N LEU A 55 -5.64 5.35 7.57
CA LEU A 55 -4.72 4.93 6.52
C LEU A 55 -3.29 5.42 6.81
N ASP A 56 -2.33 4.49 6.80
CA ASP A 56 -0.91 4.84 6.90
C ASP A 56 -0.28 5.02 5.52
N LEU A 57 0.10 6.25 5.20
CA LEU A 57 0.64 6.62 3.90
C LEU A 57 2.16 6.42 3.78
N GLY A 58 2.84 6.03 4.87
CA GLY A 58 4.30 5.96 4.97
C GLY A 58 4.96 5.06 3.92
N LEU A 59 4.27 4.00 3.49
CA LEU A 59 4.79 3.06 2.49
C LEU A 59 4.34 3.37 1.05
N SER A 60 3.41 4.30 0.85
CA SER A 60 2.84 4.62 -0.46
C SER A 60 3.88 5.09 -1.48
N TRP A 61 4.74 6.02 -1.08
CA TRP A 61 5.80 6.55 -1.95
C TRP A 61 6.97 5.58 -2.17
N PRO A 62 7.51 4.91 -1.15
CA PRO A 62 8.50 3.84 -1.35
C PRO A 62 8.04 2.77 -2.35
N ILE A 63 6.79 2.30 -2.23
CA ILE A 63 6.24 1.29 -3.14
C ILE A 63 6.03 1.85 -4.54
N TYR A 64 5.58 3.10 -4.68
CA TYR A 64 5.52 3.75 -5.99
C TYR A 64 6.90 3.80 -6.66
N ARG A 65 7.94 4.21 -5.92
CA ARG A 65 9.32 4.24 -6.42
C ARG A 65 9.82 2.85 -6.79
N TRP A 66 9.51 1.84 -5.99
CA TRP A 66 9.84 0.47 -6.29
C TRP A 66 9.13 -0.02 -7.57
N ALA A 67 7.81 0.12 -7.68
CA ALA A 67 7.05 -0.29 -8.85
C ALA A 67 7.52 0.42 -10.14
N THR A 68 8.08 1.63 -10.03
CA THR A 68 8.62 2.42 -11.14
C THR A 68 10.13 2.23 -11.38
N GLY A 69 10.75 1.21 -10.77
CA GLY A 69 12.11 0.77 -11.13
C GLY A 69 13.25 1.31 -10.26
N ALA A 70 12.98 1.98 -9.13
CA ALA A 70 14.04 2.44 -8.21
C ALA A 70 14.88 1.28 -7.65
N ARG A 71 16.13 1.54 -7.27
CA ARG A 71 16.99 0.53 -6.62
C ARG A 71 16.48 0.21 -5.22
N LEU A 72 16.73 -1.01 -4.75
CA LEU A 72 16.32 -1.44 -3.40
C LEU A 72 16.88 -0.51 -2.32
N ASP A 73 18.18 -0.21 -2.38
CA ASP A 73 18.85 0.66 -1.39
C ASP A 73 18.20 2.04 -1.28
N ASP A 74 17.76 2.62 -2.42
CA ASP A 74 17.06 3.91 -2.44
C ASP A 74 15.69 3.81 -1.75
N VAL A 75 14.97 2.70 -1.99
CA VAL A 75 13.65 2.46 -1.41
C VAL A 75 13.76 2.22 0.10
N LEU A 76 14.72 1.41 0.55
CA LEU A 76 14.97 1.16 1.98
C LEU A 76 15.39 2.43 2.71
N LYS A 77 16.22 3.27 2.09
CA LYS A 77 16.62 4.55 2.68
C LYS A 77 15.44 5.50 2.85
N VAL A 78 14.52 5.54 1.88
CA VAL A 78 13.35 6.42 1.93
C VAL A 78 12.28 5.90 2.89
N SER A 79 12.09 4.58 2.99
CA SER A 79 11.10 3.98 3.88
C SER A 79 11.59 3.78 5.32
N GLY A 80 12.89 3.76 5.55
CA GLY A 80 13.47 3.40 6.85
C GLY A 80 13.30 1.92 7.23
N LEU A 81 12.82 1.08 6.30
CA LEU A 81 12.61 -0.35 6.53
C LEU A 81 13.90 -1.15 6.34
N LEU A 82 13.98 -2.27 7.06
CA LEU A 82 14.93 -3.33 6.73
C LEU A 82 14.45 -4.11 5.49
N ALA A 83 15.39 -4.74 4.79
CA ALA A 83 15.07 -5.51 3.58
C ALA A 83 14.01 -6.60 3.81
N GLY A 84 14.06 -7.28 4.95
CA GLY A 84 13.07 -8.31 5.31
C GLY A 84 11.66 -7.75 5.48
N ASP A 85 11.52 -6.61 6.18
CA ASP A 85 10.22 -5.94 6.34
C ASP A 85 9.69 -5.42 5.01
N PHE A 86 10.55 -4.89 4.15
CA PHE A 86 10.17 -4.45 2.82
C PHE A 86 9.63 -5.61 1.96
N ILE A 87 10.27 -6.78 2.01
CA ILE A 87 9.79 -7.98 1.32
C ILE A 87 8.44 -8.42 1.89
N ARG A 88 8.27 -8.44 3.21
CA ARG A 88 7.00 -8.81 3.87
C ARG A 88 5.86 -7.91 3.38
N TRP A 89 6.05 -6.58 3.45
CA TRP A 89 5.03 -5.65 3.00
C TRP A 89 4.75 -5.75 1.50
N SER A 90 5.78 -6.00 0.68
CA SER A 90 5.58 -6.23 -0.75
C SER A 90 4.71 -7.45 -1.01
N LYS A 91 4.86 -8.52 -0.23
CA LYS A 91 4.00 -9.71 -0.31
C LYS A 91 2.55 -9.38 0.09
N GLN A 92 2.34 -8.68 1.21
CA GLN A 92 0.99 -8.26 1.63
C GLN A 92 0.29 -7.36 0.59
N ILE A 93 1.04 -6.48 -0.08
CA ILE A 93 0.51 -5.66 -1.18
C ILE A 93 0.12 -6.53 -2.39
N ILE A 94 0.96 -7.50 -2.76
CA ILE A 94 0.67 -8.44 -3.85
C ILE A 94 -0.58 -9.28 -3.51
N ASP A 95 -0.69 -9.74 -2.26
CA ASP A 95 -1.84 -10.53 -1.80
C ASP A 95 -3.13 -9.71 -1.82
N LEU A 96 -3.11 -8.43 -1.42
CA LEU A 96 -4.26 -7.53 -1.56
C LEU A 96 -4.64 -7.33 -3.03
N LEU A 97 -3.67 -7.09 -3.91
CA LEU A 97 -3.94 -6.91 -5.33
C LEU A 97 -4.57 -8.17 -5.96
N ASP A 98 -4.11 -9.36 -5.56
CA ASP A 98 -4.70 -10.62 -6.01
C ASP A 98 -6.16 -10.77 -5.53
N GLN A 99 -6.43 -10.44 -4.26
CA GLN A 99 -7.80 -10.43 -3.74
C GLN A 99 -8.72 -9.45 -4.48
N LEU A 100 -8.22 -8.26 -4.79
CA LEU A 100 -8.96 -7.28 -5.61
C LEU A 100 -9.25 -7.83 -7.00
N ALA A 101 -8.27 -8.47 -7.65
CA ALA A 101 -8.46 -9.05 -8.98
C ALA A 101 -9.54 -10.14 -9.00
N GLN A 102 -9.63 -10.97 -7.96
CA GLN A 102 -10.63 -12.05 -7.87
C GLN A 102 -12.07 -11.53 -7.71
N GLY A 103 -12.26 -10.33 -7.14
CA GLY A 103 -13.57 -9.71 -6.94
C GLY A 103 -13.95 -8.63 -7.96
N ALA A 104 -13.04 -8.31 -8.88
CA ALA A 104 -13.16 -7.20 -9.82
C ALA A 104 -13.76 -7.59 -11.18
N ASP A 105 -14.14 -6.58 -11.97
CA ASP A 105 -14.33 -6.77 -13.40
C ASP A 105 -12.99 -7.01 -14.13
N ALA A 106 -13.07 -7.36 -15.42
CA ALA A 106 -11.89 -7.72 -16.20
C ALA A 106 -10.85 -6.59 -16.31
N GLU A 107 -11.28 -5.33 -16.39
CA GLU A 107 -10.38 -4.17 -16.55
C GLU A 107 -9.60 -3.90 -15.26
N LEU A 108 -10.29 -3.94 -14.11
CA LEU A 108 -9.66 -3.75 -12.82
C LEU A 108 -8.80 -4.97 -12.45
N ALA A 109 -9.20 -6.19 -12.80
CA ALA A 109 -8.38 -7.38 -12.61
C ALA A 109 -7.06 -7.31 -13.40
N GLU A 110 -7.12 -6.91 -14.68
CA GLU A 110 -5.91 -6.71 -15.49
C GLU A 110 -4.99 -5.63 -14.89
N THR A 111 -5.58 -4.53 -14.41
CA THR A 111 -4.83 -3.46 -13.73
C THR A 111 -4.13 -3.97 -12.47
N ALA A 112 -4.80 -4.81 -11.67
CA ALA A 112 -4.23 -5.40 -10.47
C ALA A 112 -3.08 -6.37 -10.79
N TYR A 113 -3.24 -7.25 -11.78
CA TYR A 113 -2.17 -8.15 -12.21
C TYR A 113 -0.94 -7.40 -12.73
N ASN A 114 -1.14 -6.36 -13.54
CA ASN A 114 -0.05 -5.49 -13.99
C ASN A 114 0.67 -4.83 -12.80
N ALA A 115 -0.07 -4.38 -11.79
CA ALA A 115 0.53 -3.81 -10.57
C ALA A 115 1.31 -4.85 -9.75
N MET A 116 0.83 -6.09 -9.66
CA MET A 116 1.53 -7.18 -8.99
C MET A 116 2.88 -7.44 -9.63
N ASP A 117 2.95 -7.51 -10.96
CA ASP A 117 4.20 -7.75 -11.69
C ASP A 117 5.23 -6.62 -11.48
N LEU A 118 4.77 -5.37 -11.41
CA LEU A 118 5.64 -4.22 -11.13
C LEU A 118 6.25 -4.29 -9.71
N VAL A 119 5.50 -4.79 -8.73
CA VAL A 119 5.98 -4.97 -7.36
C VAL A 119 6.86 -6.23 -7.24
N LYS A 120 6.48 -7.32 -7.90
CA LYS A 120 7.14 -8.62 -7.87
C LYS A 120 8.37 -8.66 -8.78
N ARG A 121 9.40 -7.90 -8.41
CA ARG A 121 10.69 -7.85 -9.11
C ARG A 121 11.87 -7.98 -8.16
N GLY A 122 13.09 -8.14 -8.70
CA GLY A 122 14.32 -8.15 -7.91
C GLY A 122 14.29 -9.10 -6.71
N ILE A 123 14.68 -8.61 -5.53
CA ILE A 123 14.70 -9.43 -4.30
C ILE A 123 13.30 -9.93 -3.89
N VAL A 124 12.25 -9.15 -4.19
CA VAL A 124 10.86 -9.55 -3.89
C VAL A 124 10.50 -10.78 -4.71
N ALA A 125 10.76 -10.75 -6.02
CA ALA A 125 10.56 -11.93 -6.88
C ALA A 125 11.42 -13.12 -6.43
N TYR A 126 12.69 -12.90 -6.11
CA TYR A 126 13.59 -13.96 -5.63
C TYR A 126 13.05 -14.64 -4.36
N SER A 127 12.41 -13.88 -3.47
CA SER A 127 11.82 -14.37 -2.21
C SER A 127 10.64 -15.34 -2.36
N TYR A 128 10.20 -15.65 -3.59
CA TYR A 128 9.22 -16.70 -3.89
C TYR A 128 9.86 -18.05 -4.26
N TYR A 129 11.17 -18.07 -4.50
CA TYR A 129 11.92 -19.27 -4.89
C TYR A 129 12.76 -19.86 -3.74
N ILE A 130 12.80 -19.17 -2.60
CA ILE A 130 13.46 -19.58 -1.35
C ILE A 130 12.41 -19.83 -0.28
#